data_AF-W4J3A9-F1
#
_entry.id   AF-W4J3A9-F1
#
_cell.length_a   1.000
_cell.length_b   1.000
_cell.length_c   1.000
_cell.angle_alpha   90.00
_cell.angle_beta   90.00
_cell.angle_gamma   90.00
#
_symmetry.space_group_name_H-M   'P 1'
#
loop_
_entity.id
_entity.type
_entity.pdbx_description
1 polymer ?
#
loop_
_entity_poly.entity_id
_entity_poly.type
_entity_poly.pdbx_seq_one_letter_code
_entity_poly.pdbx_strand_id
1 'polypeptide(L)'
;MGREQNYKKKTFKNESHEKKIVNKKIIFFNMIYLMVLFVVCFIGGILLGFLTTSYTSEINIIQNEDNVFQFLLKNEKIIIGGKLNIKFRVDNKTMLSYVFNSESVKYFYYPVGQNSNCLLYNGGLEEKSANQEPLKYKSEISTPLYNDENIFPTKLTINVDYNILHSSSKVHTLPLHIGYEISQDYKNEVQPMYNDCKRFHKIYFSVKLDQLYMSNELRKIYNDKSYEFVFYCNCYMDDKVHAYFNAKPVYKNVILKNLRNNPKLLN
;
A
#
# COMPACT_ATOMS: atom_id res chain seq x y z
N MET A 1 42.53 49.99 -91.79
CA MET A 1 43.11 48.95 -90.91
C MET A 1 42.09 48.61 -89.83
N GLY A 2 41.18 47.67 -90.13
CA GLY A 2 40.14 47.23 -89.21
C GLY A 2 40.64 46.08 -88.33
N ARG A 3 40.46 46.20 -87.01
CA ARG A 3 40.63 45.10 -86.05
C ARG A 3 39.25 44.49 -85.81
N GLU A 4 38.96 43.36 -86.44
CA GLU A 4 37.80 42.54 -86.10
C GLU A 4 38.10 41.74 -84.82
N GLN A 5 37.33 42.03 -83.77
CA GLN A 5 37.30 41.25 -82.54
C GLN A 5 36.52 39.95 -82.78
N ASN A 6 37.23 38.83 -82.77
CA ASN A 6 36.62 37.50 -82.78
C ASN A 6 35.91 37.22 -81.44
N TYR A 7 34.60 37.43 -81.40
CA TYR A 7 33.76 36.95 -80.31
C TYR A 7 33.60 35.42 -80.39
N LYS A 8 34.31 34.67 -79.54
CA LYS A 8 34.04 33.25 -79.30
C LYS A 8 32.65 33.09 -78.67
N LYS A 9 31.71 32.57 -79.44
CA LYS A 9 30.38 32.14 -78.98
C LYS A 9 30.58 30.96 -78.00
N LYS A 10 30.39 31.20 -76.69
CA LYS A 10 30.35 30.12 -75.68
C LYS A 10 29.09 29.29 -75.93
N THR A 11 29.26 28.07 -76.45
CA THR A 11 28.23 27.04 -76.44
C THR A 11 28.05 26.58 -75.00
N PHE A 12 26.99 27.04 -74.35
CA PHE A 12 26.49 26.41 -73.13
C PHE A 12 26.04 25.00 -73.51
N LYS A 13 26.83 23.98 -73.13
CA LYS A 13 26.31 22.62 -73.01
C LYS A 13 25.22 22.69 -71.95
N ASN A 14 23.97 22.49 -72.36
CA ASN A 14 22.93 22.07 -71.45
C ASN A 14 23.43 20.77 -70.81
N GLU A 15 23.87 20.83 -69.56
CA GLU A 15 23.90 19.65 -68.70
C GLU A 15 22.45 19.19 -68.59
N SER A 16 22.09 18.21 -69.41
CA SER A 16 20.89 17.43 -69.17
C SER A 16 21.06 16.86 -67.77
N HIS A 17 20.33 17.41 -66.80
CA HIS A 17 20.07 16.71 -65.56
C HIS A 17 19.48 15.35 -65.94
N GLU A 18 20.32 14.32 -65.95
CA GLU A 18 19.85 12.95 -65.93
C GLU A 18 18.92 12.86 -64.73
N LYS A 19 17.60 12.80 -64.99
CA LYS A 19 16.66 12.31 -63.98
C LYS A 19 17.12 10.90 -63.69
N LYS A 20 17.91 10.71 -62.62
CA LYS A 20 18.21 9.40 -62.05
C LYS A 20 16.89 8.65 -62.02
N ILE A 21 16.75 7.64 -62.87
CA ILE A 21 15.60 6.75 -62.87
C ILE A 21 15.70 5.99 -61.56
N VAL A 22 15.13 6.56 -60.50
CA VAL A 22 15.17 5.93 -59.20
C VAL A 22 14.37 4.66 -59.34
N ASN A 23 15.03 3.53 -59.15
CA ASN A 23 14.44 2.22 -59.36
C ASN A 23 13.32 2.03 -58.32
N LYS A 24 12.07 2.34 -58.71
CA LYS A 24 10.92 2.39 -57.81
C LYS A 24 10.74 1.10 -57.02
N LYS A 25 11.15 -0.05 -57.60
CA LYS A 25 11.17 -1.35 -56.93
C LYS A 25 12.13 -1.35 -55.72
N ILE A 26 13.34 -0.81 -55.86
CA ILE A 26 14.33 -0.74 -54.78
C ILE A 26 13.84 0.19 -53.65
N ILE A 27 13.26 1.34 -53.99
CA ILE A 27 12.65 2.24 -52.99
C ILE A 27 11.53 1.52 -52.24
N PHE A 28 10.68 0.78 -52.95
CA PHE A 28 9.56 0.06 -52.35
C PHE A 28 10.03 -1.04 -51.39
N PHE A 29 11.02 -1.85 -51.78
CA PHE A 29 11.63 -2.85 -50.88
C PHE A 29 12.31 -2.21 -49.67
N ASN A 30 13.01 -1.10 -49.85
CA ASN A 30 13.61 -0.35 -48.74
C ASN A 30 12.55 0.22 -47.79
N MET A 31 11.42 0.72 -48.31
CA MET A 31 10.31 1.20 -47.50
C MET A 31 9.67 0.07 -46.68
N ILE A 32 9.46 -1.11 -47.27
CA ILE A 32 8.96 -2.29 -46.55
C ILE A 32 9.95 -2.69 -45.46
N TYR A 33 11.25 -2.77 -45.77
CA TYR A 33 12.27 -3.13 -44.81
C TYR A 33 12.32 -2.14 -43.63
N LEU A 34 12.27 -0.84 -43.91
CA LEU A 34 12.22 0.20 -42.88
C LEU A 34 10.94 0.14 -42.04
N MET A 35 9.78 -0.15 -42.65
CA MET A 35 8.52 -0.37 -41.93
C MET A 35 8.61 -1.58 -41.00
N VAL A 36 9.16 -2.70 -41.47
CA VAL A 36 9.34 -3.90 -40.63
C VAL A 36 10.30 -3.61 -39.49
N LEU A 37 11.44 -2.96 -39.75
CA LEU A 37 12.39 -2.56 -38.72
C LEU A 37 11.74 -1.63 -37.68
N PHE A 38 10.97 -0.65 -38.14
CA PHE A 38 10.22 0.26 -37.27
C PHE A 38 9.23 -0.50 -36.37
N VAL A 39 8.44 -1.41 -36.94
CA VAL A 39 7.48 -2.22 -36.16
C VAL A 39 8.19 -3.07 -35.12
N VAL A 40 9.30 -3.71 -35.47
CA VAL A 40 10.09 -4.52 -34.53
C VAL A 40 10.67 -3.65 -33.42
N CYS A 41 11.26 -2.50 -33.74
CA CYS A 41 11.78 -1.56 -32.75
C CYS A 41 10.68 -0.99 -31.85
N PHE A 42 9.50 -0.70 -32.41
CA PHE A 42 8.36 -0.17 -31.68
C PHE A 42 7.81 -1.20 -30.68
N ILE A 43 7.56 -2.44 -31.13
CA ILE A 43 7.11 -3.54 -30.27
C ILE A 43 8.18 -3.84 -29.20
N GLY A 44 9.45 -3.89 -29.60
CA GLY A 44 10.57 -4.10 -28.68
C GLY A 44 10.65 -3.01 -27.60
N GLY A 45 10.49 -1.75 -27.99
CA GLY A 45 10.45 -0.61 -27.07
C GLY A 45 9.29 -0.67 -26.09
N ILE A 46 8.09 -1.03 -26.56
CA ILE A 46 6.90 -1.22 -25.72
C ILE A 46 7.15 -2.36 -24.70
N LEU A 47 7.62 -3.52 -25.16
CA LEU A 47 7.91 -4.66 -24.29
C LEU A 47 8.99 -4.32 -23.26
N LEU A 48 10.05 -3.62 -23.67
CA LEU A 48 11.10 -3.16 -22.76
C LEU A 48 10.55 -2.18 -21.73
N GLY A 49 9.69 -1.25 -22.13
CA GLY A 49 9.00 -0.32 -21.23
C GLY A 49 8.14 -1.05 -20.20
N PHE A 50 7.39 -2.07 -20.61
CA PHE A 50 6.61 -2.92 -19.72
C PHE A 50 7.47 -3.75 -18.77
N LEU A 51 8.67 -4.17 -19.18
CA LEU A 51 9.60 -4.93 -18.34
C LEU A 51 10.37 -4.05 -17.35
N THR A 52 10.61 -2.79 -17.69
CA THR A 52 11.47 -1.89 -16.89
C THR A 52 10.68 -0.99 -15.94
N THR A 53 9.39 -0.73 -16.18
CA THR A 53 8.56 0.06 -15.26
C THR A 53 8.40 -0.65 -13.91
N SER A 54 8.73 0.01 -12.80
CA SER A 54 8.38 -0.49 -11.46
C SER A 54 6.99 0.00 -11.09
N TYR A 55 6.08 -0.93 -10.82
CA TYR A 55 4.74 -0.58 -10.38
C TYR A 55 4.75 -0.39 -8.86
N THR A 56 4.37 0.79 -8.41
CA THR A 56 4.15 1.04 -6.98
C THR A 56 2.65 1.28 -6.80
N SER A 57 1.97 0.37 -6.11
CA SER A 57 0.55 0.58 -5.79
C SER A 57 0.41 1.76 -4.85
N GLU A 58 -0.49 2.68 -5.16
CA GLU A 58 -0.89 3.70 -4.19
C GLU A 58 -2.00 3.12 -3.32
N ILE A 59 -1.75 3.06 -2.02
CA ILE A 59 -2.66 2.45 -1.05
C ILE A 59 -2.94 3.49 0.02
N ASN A 60 -4.23 3.77 0.21
CA ASN A 60 -4.71 4.76 1.15
C ASN A 60 -5.69 4.11 2.13
N ILE A 61 -5.56 4.41 3.42
CA ILE A 61 -6.52 3.92 4.43
C ILE A 61 -7.76 4.83 4.47
N ILE A 62 -8.94 4.24 4.53
CA ILE A 62 -10.21 4.92 4.74
C ILE A 62 -10.57 4.75 6.21
N GLN A 63 -10.59 5.84 6.97
CA GLN A 63 -10.98 5.81 8.37
C GLN A 63 -12.45 5.35 8.49
N ASN A 64 -12.71 4.45 9.43
CA ASN A 64 -14.02 3.87 9.65
C ASN A 64 -14.46 4.15 11.09
N GLU A 65 -15.31 5.15 11.25
CA GLU A 65 -15.78 5.61 12.57
C GLU A 65 -16.75 4.61 13.24
N ASP A 66 -17.29 3.65 12.47
CA ASP A 66 -18.17 2.60 13.00
C ASP A 66 -17.39 1.53 13.80
N ASN A 67 -16.06 1.51 13.68
CA ASN A 67 -15.24 0.57 14.41
C ASN A 67 -15.25 0.93 15.91
N VAL A 68 -15.74 0.00 16.74
CA VAL A 68 -15.76 0.15 18.20
C VAL A 68 -14.93 -0.96 18.84
N PHE A 69 -14.00 -0.56 19.71
CA PHE A 69 -13.32 -1.45 20.64
C PHE A 69 -14.01 -1.38 22.00
N GLN A 70 -14.23 -2.54 22.60
CA GLN A 70 -15.09 -2.71 23.77
C GLN A 70 -14.29 -3.30 24.94
N PHE A 71 -14.59 -2.80 26.14
CA PHE A 71 -14.22 -3.40 27.42
C PHE A 71 -15.49 -3.76 28.17
N LEU A 72 -15.77 -5.05 28.31
CA LEU A 72 -17.04 -5.58 28.82
C LEU A 72 -16.82 -6.43 30.06
N LEU A 73 -17.82 -6.46 30.94
CA LEU A 73 -17.91 -7.45 32.03
C LEU A 73 -19.08 -8.40 31.74
N LYS A 74 -18.79 -9.63 31.33
CA LYS A 74 -19.79 -10.67 31.02
C LYS A 74 -19.55 -11.90 31.89
N ASN A 75 -20.56 -12.35 32.63
CA ASN A 75 -20.49 -13.54 33.49
C ASN A 75 -19.25 -13.52 34.40
N GLU A 76 -19.01 -12.39 35.09
CA GLU A 76 -17.85 -12.15 35.97
C GLU A 76 -16.47 -12.18 35.28
N LYS A 77 -16.44 -12.25 33.95
CA LYS A 77 -15.22 -12.26 33.14
C LYS A 77 -15.05 -10.94 32.41
N ILE A 78 -13.81 -10.49 32.34
CA ILE A 78 -13.44 -9.28 31.60
C ILE A 78 -13.18 -9.66 30.17
N ILE A 79 -13.97 -9.10 29.26
CA ILE A 79 -13.83 -9.31 27.82
C ILE A 79 -13.33 -8.01 27.19
N ILE A 80 -12.29 -8.10 26.36
CA ILE A 80 -11.84 -6.97 25.54
C ILE A 80 -11.84 -7.36 24.07
N GLY A 81 -12.08 -6.39 23.18
CA GLY A 81 -11.95 -6.62 21.75
C GLY A 81 -12.85 -5.76 20.89
N GLY A 82 -12.85 -6.00 19.59
CA GLY A 82 -13.72 -5.33 18.63
C GLY A 82 -13.81 -6.11 17.33
N LYS A 83 -14.91 -5.93 16.60
CA LYS A 83 -15.04 -6.39 15.20
C LYS A 83 -14.65 -5.24 14.28
N LEU A 84 -13.34 -5.02 14.15
CA LEU A 84 -12.81 -3.86 13.43
C LEU A 84 -12.70 -4.19 11.94
N ASN A 85 -13.25 -3.33 11.08
CA ASN A 85 -13.17 -3.48 9.63
C ASN A 85 -12.28 -2.36 9.10
N ILE A 86 -11.06 -2.71 8.69
CA ILE A 86 -10.06 -1.78 8.16
C ILE A 86 -10.29 -1.66 6.66
N LYS A 87 -10.58 -0.46 6.16
CA LYS A 87 -10.86 -0.23 4.74
C LYS A 87 -9.62 0.39 4.08
N PHE A 88 -9.16 -0.22 2.99
CA PHE A 88 -8.11 0.34 2.14
C PHE A 88 -8.68 0.67 0.77
N ARG A 89 -8.21 1.76 0.18
CA ARG A 89 -8.32 2.05 -1.24
C ARG A 89 -6.99 1.73 -1.89
N VAL A 90 -7.00 0.88 -2.90
CA VAL A 90 -5.84 0.62 -3.76
C VAL A 90 -6.12 1.23 -5.12
N ASP A 91 -5.29 2.19 -5.51
CA ASP A 91 -5.42 2.91 -6.78
C ASP A 91 -4.44 2.32 -7.80
N ASN A 92 -4.99 1.89 -8.95
CA ASN A 92 -4.23 1.41 -10.09
C ASN A 92 -3.99 2.57 -11.06
N LYS A 93 -2.73 2.97 -11.15
CA LYS A 93 -2.25 3.96 -12.13
C LYS A 93 -1.59 3.32 -13.35
N THR A 94 -1.68 2.00 -13.46
CA THR A 94 -1.05 1.20 -14.52
C THR A 94 -2.06 0.84 -15.61
N MET A 95 -1.55 0.46 -16.78
CA MET A 95 -2.36 0.04 -17.94
C MET A 95 -2.76 -1.44 -17.90
N LEU A 96 -2.52 -2.14 -16.79
CA LEU A 96 -2.78 -3.59 -16.65
C LEU A 96 -3.44 -3.90 -15.29
N SER A 97 -4.29 -4.91 -15.27
CA SER A 97 -4.74 -5.49 -14.01
C SER A 97 -3.55 -6.16 -13.30
N TYR A 98 -3.57 -6.13 -11.98
CA TYR A 98 -2.59 -6.84 -11.17
C TYR A 98 -3.23 -7.34 -9.87
N VAL A 99 -2.57 -8.30 -9.25
CA VAL A 99 -2.88 -8.78 -7.91
C VAL A 99 -1.82 -8.21 -6.97
N PHE A 100 -2.26 -7.39 -6.03
CA PHE A 100 -1.44 -6.90 -4.92
C PHE A 100 -1.45 -7.93 -3.80
N ASN A 101 -0.26 -8.33 -3.34
CA ASN A 101 -0.11 -9.33 -2.28
C ASN A 101 0.79 -8.80 -1.16
N SER A 102 0.45 -9.20 0.07
CA SER A 102 1.26 -9.08 1.27
C SER A 102 1.37 -10.46 1.91
N GLU A 103 2.58 -11.04 1.96
CA GLU A 103 2.81 -12.34 2.61
C GLU A 103 2.88 -12.24 4.13
N SER A 104 3.00 -11.02 4.67
CA SER A 104 2.92 -10.75 6.09
C SER A 104 2.04 -9.53 6.37
N VAL A 105 0.98 -9.75 7.14
CA VAL A 105 0.09 -8.73 7.69
C VAL A 105 0.20 -8.81 9.21
N LYS A 106 0.53 -7.68 9.82
CA LYS A 106 0.70 -7.57 11.27
C LYS A 106 -0.12 -6.41 11.82
N TYR A 107 -0.62 -6.56 13.04
CA TYR A 107 -1.44 -5.54 13.70
C TYR A 107 -0.74 -5.04 14.94
N PHE A 108 -0.82 -3.73 15.18
CA PHE A 108 -0.16 -3.10 16.31
C PHE A 108 -1.13 -2.20 17.06
N TYR A 109 -1.03 -2.19 18.38
CA TYR A 109 -1.61 -1.17 19.24
C TYR A 109 -0.62 -0.01 19.41
N TYR A 110 -1.12 1.22 19.28
CA TYR A 110 -0.35 2.45 19.50
C TYR A 110 -0.79 3.15 20.78
N PRO A 111 0.04 3.11 21.83
CA PRO A 111 -0.24 3.89 23.02
C PRO A 111 -0.14 5.38 22.71
N VAL A 112 -1.18 6.12 23.09
CA VAL A 112 -1.26 7.57 22.98
C VAL A 112 -0.38 8.22 24.05
N GLY A 113 -0.30 7.61 25.23
CA GLY A 113 0.53 8.12 26.34
C GLY A 113 -0.13 9.28 27.08
N GLN A 114 0.62 10.37 27.32
CA GLN A 114 0.11 11.47 28.16
C GLN A 114 -0.85 12.42 27.44
N ASN A 115 -0.80 12.56 26.12
CA ASN A 115 -1.76 13.36 25.35
C ASN A 115 -1.70 12.95 23.87
N SER A 116 -2.65 13.43 23.06
CA SER A 116 -2.71 13.11 21.62
C SER A 116 -1.48 13.59 20.84
N ASN A 117 -0.78 14.64 21.29
CA ASN A 117 0.40 15.16 20.58
C ASN A 117 1.56 14.15 20.62
N CYS A 118 1.62 13.29 21.64
CA CYS A 118 2.58 12.19 21.67
C CYS A 118 2.47 11.25 20.45
N LEU A 119 1.29 11.14 19.82
CA LEU A 119 1.14 10.42 18.55
C LEU A 119 1.79 11.15 17.37
N LEU A 120 1.77 12.49 17.36
CA LEU A 120 2.42 13.31 16.32
C LEU A 120 3.94 13.26 16.44
N TYR A 121 4.46 13.29 17.66
CA TYR A 121 5.87 13.03 17.96
C TYR A 121 6.28 11.62 17.53
N ASN A 122 5.48 10.60 17.90
CA ASN A 122 5.70 9.24 17.41
C ASN A 122 5.58 9.15 15.88
N GLY A 123 4.73 9.95 15.23
CA GLY A 123 4.59 9.98 13.77
C GLY A 123 5.74 10.69 13.03
N GLY A 124 6.70 11.29 13.76
CA GLY A 124 7.81 12.05 13.16
C GLY A 124 7.38 13.37 12.53
N LEU A 125 6.23 13.93 12.93
CA LEU A 125 5.63 15.11 12.28
C LEU A 125 6.05 16.45 12.91
N GLU A 126 6.49 16.46 14.18
CA GLU A 126 6.68 17.72 14.93
C GLU A 126 8.13 18.20 15.08
N GLU A 127 9.17 17.37 14.89
CA GLU A 127 10.56 17.83 15.00
C GLU A 127 11.48 17.32 13.87
N LYS A 128 12.05 18.27 13.11
CA LYS A 128 13.11 18.01 12.10
C LYS A 128 14.45 17.54 12.69
N SER A 129 14.60 17.58 14.02
CA SER A 129 15.87 17.35 14.74
C SER A 129 15.94 16.06 15.55
N ALA A 130 14.86 15.28 15.65
CA ALA A 130 14.89 14.04 16.41
C ALA A 130 15.28 12.87 15.49
N ASN A 131 16.43 12.24 15.75
CA ASN A 131 16.82 10.92 15.20
C ASN A 131 15.92 9.78 15.72
N GLN A 132 14.61 10.01 15.80
CA GLN A 132 13.62 9.03 16.26
C GLN A 132 12.92 8.45 15.04
N GLU A 133 12.98 7.13 14.92
CA GLU A 133 12.20 6.41 13.92
C GLU A 133 10.71 6.64 14.18
N PRO A 134 9.93 7.08 13.18
CA PRO A 134 8.49 7.17 13.30
C PRO A 134 7.90 5.82 13.71
N LEU A 135 6.82 5.87 14.49
CA LEU A 135 5.99 4.73 14.88
C LEU A 135 6.76 3.64 15.63
N LYS A 136 7.83 4.02 16.35
CA LYS A 136 8.69 3.10 17.10
C LYS A 136 8.00 2.49 18.33
N TYR A 137 7.19 3.27 19.03
CA TYR A 137 6.57 2.85 20.29
C TYR A 137 5.19 2.26 20.03
N LYS A 138 5.15 0.94 19.88
CA LYS A 138 3.94 0.16 19.60
C LYS A 138 4.04 -1.25 20.16
N SER A 139 2.89 -1.91 20.26
CA SER A 139 2.79 -3.31 20.71
C SER A 139 2.16 -4.16 19.62
N GLU A 140 2.88 -5.17 19.12
CA GLU A 140 2.33 -6.14 18.17
C GLU A 140 1.24 -6.96 18.86
N ILE A 141 0.05 -7.03 18.26
CA ILE A 141 -0.99 -7.97 18.67
C ILE A 141 -0.55 -9.34 18.16
N SER A 142 -0.23 -10.24 19.08
CA SER A 142 0.20 -11.59 18.72
C SER A 142 -0.85 -12.27 17.85
N THR A 143 -0.39 -13.00 16.83
CA THR A 143 -1.26 -13.92 16.09
C THR A 143 -1.95 -14.86 17.08
N PRO A 144 -3.29 -14.96 17.05
CA PRO A 144 -4.02 -15.83 17.96
C PRO A 144 -3.65 -17.30 17.81
N LEU A 145 -3.81 -18.07 18.90
CA LEU A 145 -3.83 -19.52 18.81
C LEU A 145 -5.04 -19.97 17.98
N TYR A 146 -4.82 -20.87 17.02
CA TYR A 146 -5.84 -21.34 16.07
C TYR A 146 -6.46 -20.20 15.25
N ASN A 147 -5.59 -19.43 14.60
CA ASN A 147 -5.99 -18.29 13.79
C ASN A 147 -6.97 -18.66 12.67
N ASP A 148 -7.99 -17.83 12.47
CA ASP A 148 -8.88 -17.88 11.31
C ASP A 148 -8.64 -16.64 10.44
N GLU A 149 -8.13 -16.88 9.23
CA GLU A 149 -7.75 -15.83 8.29
C GLU A 149 -8.93 -14.94 7.86
N ASN A 150 -10.17 -15.40 8.01
CA ASN A 150 -11.35 -14.59 7.68
C ASN A 150 -11.65 -13.50 8.73
N ILE A 151 -11.09 -13.61 9.93
CA ILE A 151 -11.34 -12.69 11.05
C ILE A 151 -10.06 -12.02 11.55
N PHE A 152 -8.90 -12.64 11.34
CA PHE A 152 -7.59 -12.10 11.65
C PHE A 152 -6.62 -12.56 10.53
N PRO A 153 -6.63 -11.89 9.37
CA PRO A 153 -5.79 -12.25 8.25
C PRO A 153 -4.32 -11.92 8.54
N THR A 154 -3.44 -12.88 8.28
CA THR A 154 -1.98 -12.74 8.31
C THR A 154 -1.38 -12.56 6.92
N LYS A 155 -2.20 -12.69 5.88
CA LYS A 155 -1.87 -12.42 4.48
C LYS A 155 -2.96 -11.59 3.83
N LEU A 156 -2.60 -10.89 2.75
CA LEU A 156 -3.53 -10.05 2.01
C LEU A 156 -3.35 -10.26 0.50
N THR A 157 -4.47 -10.43 -0.20
CA THR A 157 -4.52 -10.51 -1.66
C THR A 157 -5.64 -9.62 -2.17
N ILE A 158 -5.31 -8.67 -3.05
CA ILE A 158 -6.25 -7.73 -3.65
C ILE A 158 -6.10 -7.76 -5.16
N ASN A 159 -7.13 -8.20 -5.87
CA ASN A 159 -7.20 -8.10 -7.33
C ASN A 159 -7.56 -6.67 -7.70
N VAL A 160 -6.66 -5.95 -8.38
CA VAL A 160 -6.86 -4.56 -8.78
C VAL A 160 -6.98 -4.49 -10.29
N ASP A 161 -8.19 -4.18 -10.76
CA ASP A 161 -8.47 -4.08 -12.18
C ASP A 161 -7.87 -2.80 -12.77
N TYR A 162 -7.62 -2.75 -14.08
CA TYR A 162 -7.28 -1.51 -14.79
C TYR A 162 -8.50 -0.88 -15.45
N ASN A 163 -8.41 0.41 -15.74
CA ASN A 163 -9.35 1.09 -16.62
C ASN A 163 -8.56 2.03 -17.55
N ILE A 164 -8.87 1.97 -18.85
CA ILE A 164 -8.16 2.72 -19.91
C ILE A 164 -8.47 4.23 -19.83
N LEU A 165 -9.67 4.58 -19.35
CA LEU A 165 -10.18 5.95 -19.38
C LEU A 165 -9.90 6.72 -18.08
N HIS A 166 -9.87 6.04 -16.93
CA HIS A 166 -9.70 6.64 -15.61
C HIS A 166 -8.87 5.73 -14.71
N SER A 167 -8.18 6.30 -13.71
CA SER A 167 -7.57 5.52 -12.64
C SER A 167 -8.62 4.65 -11.97
N SER A 168 -8.43 3.34 -11.94
CA SER A 168 -9.31 2.43 -11.24
C SER A 168 -8.90 2.35 -9.77
N SER A 169 -9.89 2.49 -8.89
CA SER A 169 -9.70 2.38 -7.44
C SER A 169 -10.51 1.21 -6.91
N LYS A 170 -9.91 0.36 -6.09
CA LYS A 170 -10.64 -0.72 -5.41
C LYS A 170 -10.62 -0.51 -3.90
N VAL A 171 -11.80 -0.56 -3.30
CA VAL A 171 -11.92 -0.60 -1.84
C VAL A 171 -11.89 -2.05 -1.38
N HIS A 172 -10.97 -2.37 -0.48
CA HIS A 172 -10.85 -3.66 0.16
C HIS A 172 -11.08 -3.52 1.67
N THR A 173 -11.76 -4.48 2.28
CA THR A 173 -11.98 -4.51 3.73
C THR A 173 -11.20 -5.66 4.33
N LEU A 174 -10.28 -5.34 5.24
CA LEU A 174 -9.49 -6.28 6.01
C LEU A 174 -10.07 -6.38 7.43
N PRO A 175 -10.62 -7.55 7.81
CA PRO A 175 -11.22 -7.74 9.12
C PRO A 175 -10.12 -7.93 10.18
N LEU A 176 -10.15 -7.12 11.24
CA LEU A 176 -9.42 -7.34 12.49
C LEU A 176 -10.45 -7.56 13.60
N HIS A 177 -10.97 -8.77 13.69
CA HIS A 177 -11.96 -9.14 14.69
C HIS A 177 -11.26 -9.87 15.82
N ILE A 178 -11.24 -9.23 16.97
CA ILE A 178 -10.57 -9.73 18.17
C ILE A 178 -11.54 -9.73 19.34
N GLY A 179 -11.50 -10.78 20.17
CA GLY A 179 -12.26 -10.90 21.39
C GLY A 179 -11.55 -11.82 22.36
N TYR A 180 -11.13 -11.29 23.52
CA TYR A 180 -10.31 -12.01 24.48
C TYR A 180 -10.90 -11.92 25.88
N GLU A 181 -10.86 -13.03 26.60
CA GLU A 181 -11.08 -13.07 28.04
C GLU A 181 -9.76 -12.74 28.75
N ILE A 182 -9.77 -11.71 29.60
CA ILE A 182 -8.58 -11.19 30.27
C ILE A 182 -8.54 -11.69 31.71
N SER A 183 -7.53 -12.51 32.00
CA SER A 183 -7.19 -12.91 33.37
C SER A 183 -6.31 -11.87 34.07
N GLN A 184 -6.09 -12.05 35.37
CA GLN A 184 -5.25 -11.15 36.17
C GLN A 184 -3.81 -11.04 35.63
N ASP A 185 -3.28 -12.10 35.02
CA ASP A 185 -1.93 -12.12 34.47
C ASP A 185 -1.74 -11.15 33.29
N TYR A 186 -2.81 -10.88 32.53
CA TYR A 186 -2.81 -9.96 31.39
C TYR A 186 -3.30 -8.55 31.76
N LYS A 187 -3.74 -8.33 33.00
CA LYS A 187 -4.29 -7.05 33.44
C LYS A 187 -3.32 -5.89 33.26
N ASN A 188 -2.07 -6.04 33.72
CA ASN A 188 -1.06 -4.98 33.62
C ASN A 188 -0.69 -4.66 32.16
N GLU A 189 -0.79 -5.67 31.29
CA GLU A 189 -0.49 -5.58 29.86
C GLU A 189 -1.59 -4.84 29.08
N VAL A 190 -2.86 -5.08 29.44
CA VAL A 190 -4.03 -4.45 28.82
C VAL A 190 -4.32 -3.06 29.40
N GLN A 191 -3.84 -2.78 30.62
CA GLN A 191 -4.07 -1.52 31.32
C GLN A 191 -3.77 -0.26 30.48
N PRO A 192 -2.69 -0.17 29.67
CA PRO A 192 -2.48 0.98 28.78
C PRO A 192 -3.64 1.20 27.80
N MET A 193 -4.13 0.14 27.15
CA MET A 193 -5.26 0.24 26.20
C MET A 193 -6.51 0.76 26.88
N TYR A 194 -6.79 0.26 28.09
CA TYR A 194 -7.91 0.73 28.90
C TYR A 194 -7.74 2.20 29.31
N ASN A 195 -6.54 2.61 29.73
CA ASN A 195 -6.27 4.00 30.11
C ASN A 195 -6.48 4.96 28.92
N ASP A 196 -6.03 4.57 27.73
CA ASP A 196 -6.20 5.35 26.51
C ASP A 196 -7.68 5.45 26.12
N CYS A 197 -8.41 4.34 26.19
CA CYS A 197 -9.86 4.33 26.02
C CYS A 197 -10.58 5.28 26.99
N LYS A 198 -10.26 5.19 28.29
CA LYS A 198 -10.87 6.02 29.33
C LYS A 198 -10.59 7.50 29.16
N ARG A 199 -9.40 7.84 28.68
CA ARG A 199 -8.97 9.23 28.57
C ARG A 199 -9.40 9.89 27.26
N PHE A 200 -9.29 9.16 26.15
CA PHE A 200 -9.43 9.71 24.81
C PHE A 200 -10.68 9.22 24.08
N HIS A 201 -11.41 8.25 24.64
CA HIS A 201 -12.56 7.58 24.01
C HIS A 201 -12.24 6.97 22.63
N LYS A 202 -10.94 6.77 22.36
CA LYS A 202 -10.39 6.26 21.11
C LYS A 202 -9.20 5.38 21.40
N ILE A 203 -9.02 4.34 20.58
CA ILE A 203 -7.82 3.51 20.56
C ILE A 203 -7.22 3.56 19.15
N TYR A 204 -5.90 3.73 19.08
CA TYR A 204 -5.15 3.73 17.84
C TYR A 204 -4.52 2.38 17.60
N PHE A 205 -4.68 1.90 16.37
CA PHE A 205 -4.08 0.68 15.88
C PHE A 205 -3.33 0.99 14.57
N SER A 206 -2.42 0.11 14.19
CA SER A 206 -1.96 0.05 12.81
C SER A 206 -2.05 -1.36 12.25
N VAL A 207 -1.99 -1.40 10.94
CA VAL A 207 -1.74 -2.61 10.16
C VAL A 207 -0.51 -2.38 9.30
N LYS A 208 0.44 -3.31 9.42
CA LYS A 208 1.67 -3.33 8.63
C LYS A 208 1.60 -4.44 7.60
N LEU A 209 1.86 -4.08 6.36
CA LEU A 209 1.93 -4.95 5.20
C LEU A 209 3.41 -5.08 4.80
N ASP A 210 3.96 -6.27 4.99
CA ASP A 210 5.35 -6.64 4.73
C ASP A 210 5.44 -7.72 3.64
N GLN A 211 6.63 -7.88 3.05
CA GLN A 211 6.90 -8.89 2.00
C GLN A 211 5.94 -8.73 0.81
N LEU A 212 5.90 -7.50 0.29
CA LEU A 212 4.95 -7.09 -0.73
C LEU A 212 5.37 -7.59 -2.11
N TYR A 213 4.40 -8.03 -2.90
CA TYR A 213 4.61 -8.21 -4.33
C TYR A 213 3.35 -7.92 -5.12
N MET A 214 3.58 -7.54 -6.37
CA MET A 214 2.55 -7.41 -7.38
C MET A 214 2.74 -8.49 -8.43
N SER A 215 1.67 -9.13 -8.85
CA SER A 215 1.72 -10.13 -9.93
C SER A 215 0.64 -9.83 -10.97
N ASN A 216 0.99 -9.99 -12.24
CA ASN A 216 0.06 -10.06 -13.36
C ASN A 216 0.38 -11.29 -14.21
N GLU A 217 -0.31 -11.47 -15.34
CA GLU A 217 -0.07 -12.62 -16.23
C GLU A 217 1.35 -12.68 -16.82
N LEU A 218 2.06 -11.54 -16.87
CA LEU A 218 3.37 -11.42 -17.50
C LEU A 218 4.53 -11.59 -16.51
N ARG A 219 4.37 -11.10 -15.27
CA ARG A 219 5.46 -11.08 -14.28
C ARG A 219 4.99 -10.92 -12.84
N LYS A 220 5.90 -11.28 -11.92
CA LYS A 220 5.84 -11.01 -10.48
C LYS A 220 6.95 -10.03 -10.10
N ILE A 221 6.62 -8.96 -9.38
CA ILE A 221 7.53 -7.91 -8.95
C ILE A 221 7.45 -7.82 -7.43
N TYR A 222 8.58 -8.01 -6.75
CA TYR A 222 8.69 -7.80 -5.31
C TYR A 222 8.97 -6.33 -4.99
N ASN A 223 8.44 -5.86 -3.88
CA ASN A 223 8.70 -4.52 -3.36
C ASN A 223 9.37 -4.65 -1.99
N ASP A 224 10.58 -4.13 -1.89
CA ASP A 224 11.38 -4.16 -0.65
C ASP A 224 10.85 -3.21 0.43
N LYS A 225 9.88 -2.35 0.09
CA LYS A 225 9.21 -1.46 1.03
C LYS A 225 8.12 -2.20 1.79
N SER A 226 7.78 -1.64 2.94
CA SER A 226 6.59 -2.02 3.73
C SER A 226 5.63 -0.84 3.80
N TYR A 227 4.34 -1.14 3.96
CA TYR A 227 3.35 -0.12 4.26
C TYR A 227 2.85 -0.30 5.69
N GLU A 228 2.70 0.80 6.41
CA GLU A 228 2.07 0.80 7.72
C GLU A 228 0.99 1.87 7.77
N PHE A 229 -0.24 1.45 8.05
CA PHE A 229 -1.39 2.32 8.07
C PHE A 229 -1.95 2.44 9.48
N VAL A 230 -1.97 3.65 10.02
CA VAL A 230 -2.57 3.95 11.32
C VAL A 230 -4.06 4.25 11.13
N PHE A 231 -4.89 3.67 12.00
CA PHE A 231 -6.30 3.97 12.10
C PHE A 231 -6.72 4.05 13.56
N TYR A 232 -7.85 4.67 13.80
CA TYR A 232 -8.46 4.71 15.13
C TYR A 232 -9.79 3.98 15.13
N CYS A 233 -10.21 3.57 16.32
CA CYS A 233 -11.55 3.11 16.58
C CYS A 233 -12.11 3.86 17.78
N ASN A 234 -13.42 4.00 17.82
CA ASN A 234 -14.13 4.50 18.98
C ASN A 234 -14.03 3.47 20.10
N CYS A 235 -14.16 3.92 21.34
CA CYS A 235 -14.07 3.04 22.49
C CYS A 235 -15.34 3.04 23.34
N TYR A 236 -15.73 1.86 23.79
CA TYR A 236 -16.83 1.63 24.71
C TYR A 236 -16.34 0.84 25.93
N MET A 237 -16.77 1.26 27.13
CA MET A 237 -16.44 0.56 28.37
C MET A 237 -17.71 0.39 29.21
N ASP A 238 -17.92 -0.81 29.72
CA ASP A 238 -18.91 -1.02 30.77
C ASP A 238 -18.44 -0.37 32.09
N ASP A 239 -19.33 0.36 32.78
CA ASP A 239 -19.01 1.05 34.04
C ASP A 239 -18.41 0.11 35.11
N LYS A 240 -18.81 -1.17 35.09
CA LYS A 240 -18.37 -2.19 36.05
C LYS A 240 -16.92 -2.64 35.83
N VAL A 241 -16.35 -2.40 34.66
CA VAL A 241 -15.00 -2.82 34.29
C VAL A 241 -13.94 -1.93 34.96
N HIS A 242 -14.31 -0.74 35.43
CA HIS A 242 -13.40 0.19 36.10
C HIS A 242 -12.72 -0.38 37.34
N ALA A 243 -13.44 -1.18 38.14
CA ALA A 243 -12.89 -1.81 39.33
C ALA A 243 -11.80 -2.85 39.00
N TYR A 244 -11.87 -3.46 37.80
CA TYR A 244 -10.89 -4.42 37.36
C TYR A 244 -9.59 -3.75 36.94
N PHE A 245 -9.63 -2.66 36.16
CA PHE A 245 -8.43 -2.01 35.63
C PHE A 245 -7.87 -0.92 36.54
N ASN A 246 -7.19 -1.35 37.60
CA ASN A 246 -6.49 -0.50 38.57
C ASN A 246 -4.99 -0.86 38.71
N ALA A 247 -4.41 -1.53 37.71
CA ALA A 247 -3.01 -1.93 37.71
C ALA A 247 -2.06 -0.81 37.29
N LYS A 248 -0.76 -0.99 37.57
CA LYS A 248 0.29 -0.20 36.93
C LYS A 248 0.47 -0.69 35.49
N PRO A 249 0.43 0.20 34.48
CA PRO A 249 0.59 -0.18 33.08
C PRO A 249 1.99 -0.74 32.81
N VAL A 250 2.05 -1.82 32.02
CA VAL A 250 3.29 -2.43 31.53
C VAL A 250 3.26 -2.45 30.01
N TYR A 251 4.26 -1.81 29.40
CA TYR A 251 4.44 -1.83 27.95
C TYR A 251 5.23 -3.06 27.53
N LYS A 252 4.68 -3.82 26.57
CA LYS A 252 5.35 -4.97 25.95
C LYS A 252 5.42 -4.79 24.45
N ASN A 253 6.46 -5.31 23.82
CA ASN A 253 6.60 -5.30 22.36
C ASN A 253 5.56 -6.20 21.68
N VAL A 254 5.12 -7.27 22.36
CA VAL A 254 4.07 -8.19 21.92
C VAL A 254 3.05 -8.33 23.03
N ILE A 255 1.77 -8.19 22.70
CA ILE A 255 0.63 -8.29 23.63
C ILE A 255 -0.34 -9.38 23.19
N LEU A 256 -1.19 -9.80 24.12
CA LEU A 256 -2.24 -10.81 23.97
C LEU A 256 -1.70 -12.17 23.49
N LYS A 257 -0.42 -12.42 23.77
CA LYS A 257 0.26 -13.65 23.40
C LYS A 257 -0.37 -14.83 24.12
N ASN A 258 -0.52 -15.95 23.41
CA ASN A 258 -1.11 -17.20 23.91
C ASN A 258 -2.59 -17.11 24.32
N LEU A 259 -3.28 -15.99 24.07
CA LEU A 259 -4.72 -15.90 24.27
C LEU A 259 -5.45 -16.48 23.05
N ARG A 260 -6.56 -17.18 23.32
CA ARG A 260 -7.46 -17.67 22.27
C ARG A 260 -8.37 -16.54 21.83
N ASN A 261 -8.33 -16.19 20.54
CA ASN A 261 -9.25 -15.21 19.98
C ASN A 261 -10.65 -15.83 19.82
N ASN A 262 -11.67 -15.13 20.30
CA ASN A 262 -13.07 -15.45 20.09
C ASN A 262 -13.92 -14.16 19.98
N PRO A 263 -14.09 -13.62 18.77
CA PRO A 263 -14.88 -12.41 18.56
C PRO A 263 -16.37 -12.55 18.90
N LYS A 264 -16.87 -13.78 19.09
CA LYS A 264 -18.26 -14.02 19.50
C LYS A 264 -18.53 -13.58 20.94
N LEU A 265 -17.48 -13.42 21.76
CA LEU A 265 -17.60 -12.91 23.14
C LEU A 265 -18.12 -11.46 23.19
N LEU A 266 -18.05 -10.73 22.08
CA LEU A 266 -18.51 -9.34 21.97
C LEU A 266 -20.01 -9.22 21.69
N ASN A 267 -20.66 -10.30 21.24
CA ASN A 267 -22.10 -10.33 20.98
C ASN A 267 -22.94 -10.46 22.25
#